data_AF-A0A7C8PHH4-F1
#
_entry.id   AF-A0A7C8PHH4-F1
#
_cell.length_a   1.000
_cell.length_b   1.000
_cell.length_c   1.000
_cell.angle_alpha   90.00
_cell.angle_beta   90.00
_cell.angle_gamma   90.00
#
_symmetry.space_group_name_H-M   'P 1'
#
loop_
_entity.id
_entity.type
_entity.pdbx_description
1 polymer ?
#
loop_
_entity_poly.entity_id
_entity_poly.type
_entity_poly.pdbx_seq_one_letter_code
_entity_poly.pdbx_strand_id
1 'polypeptide(L)'
;MLEGFYNMPNDIWTKVHWESNGYYGCSDGRDEDIDRHDTWFRFLVKQLFEKPGKQFPQDYDYSWDKLGFFTTWKKSGRKCMLCLDCPDDLVKGMRKSLDTASPDHFIVDPYAFHQVAIRGIVNLYDKSIWRIRDVVRTVEKTRPKTRKPEVDYDHLHEAARHVIHSTETLQVSTQLLEQIILRHKDRLNCLGNIPEEEKVCMRQVGDNLMFYYGMIHAFKCRSESMQARHQNEIQLAFNTVAQYHSHVAAIDSAAMKVIAALTAAFLPATFVSAIFSMSFFNNGGDNGTSAGGADGAGGGDEGWSLSDKFWIYWAFAVPLTVATIILLAFSKQIMRRLGMV
;
A
#
# COMPACT_ATOMS: atom_id res chain seq x y z
N MET A 1 -31.66 22.17 -22.84
CA MET A 1 -31.62 23.62 -22.52
C MET A 1 -30.21 24.09 -22.17
N LEU A 2 -29.47 23.37 -21.30
CA LEU A 2 -28.07 23.69 -20.99
C LEU A 2 -27.10 23.48 -22.17
N GLU A 3 -27.31 22.43 -22.96
CA GLU A 3 -26.44 22.08 -24.11
C GLU A 3 -26.36 23.20 -25.15
N GLY A 4 -27.52 23.68 -25.61
CA GLY A 4 -27.59 24.81 -26.56
C GLY A 4 -27.10 26.13 -25.97
N PHE A 5 -27.14 26.30 -24.64
CA PHE A 5 -26.66 27.52 -24.01
C PHE A 5 -25.12 27.56 -23.96
N TYR A 6 -24.47 26.46 -23.60
CA TYR A 6 -23.01 26.36 -23.48
C TYR A 6 -22.32 25.75 -24.71
N ASN A 7 -23.07 25.48 -25.78
CA ASN A 7 -22.61 24.84 -27.03
C ASN A 7 -21.76 23.58 -26.80
N MET A 8 -22.10 22.83 -25.75
CA MET A 8 -21.33 21.67 -25.30
C MET A 8 -21.80 20.40 -26.06
N PRO A 9 -20.91 19.44 -26.36
CA PRO A 9 -21.30 18.15 -26.93
C PRO A 9 -22.30 17.39 -26.05
N ASN A 10 -23.34 16.80 -26.66
CA ASN A 10 -24.31 15.96 -25.96
C ASN A 10 -23.65 14.75 -25.27
N ASP A 11 -22.52 14.30 -25.81
CA ASP A 11 -21.78 13.15 -25.29
C ASP A 11 -21.26 13.39 -23.85
N ILE A 12 -21.19 14.63 -23.38
CA ILE A 12 -20.72 14.96 -22.02
C ILE A 12 -21.59 14.32 -20.93
N TRP A 13 -22.88 14.11 -21.20
CA TRP A 13 -23.81 13.48 -20.25
C TRP A 13 -23.76 11.97 -20.27
N THR A 14 -23.02 11.37 -21.21
CA THR A 14 -22.84 9.93 -21.23
C THR A 14 -22.01 9.46 -20.04
N LYS A 15 -22.25 8.22 -19.61
CA LYS A 15 -21.49 7.59 -18.53
C LYS A 15 -19.97 7.64 -18.78
N VAL A 16 -19.55 7.51 -20.04
CA VAL A 16 -18.13 7.54 -20.44
C VAL A 16 -17.46 8.86 -20.07
N HIS A 17 -18.09 9.99 -20.41
CA HIS A 17 -17.53 11.30 -20.10
C HIS A 17 -17.72 11.66 -18.63
N TRP A 18 -18.84 11.23 -18.04
CA TRP A 18 -19.15 11.51 -16.64
C TRP A 18 -18.31 10.71 -15.63
N GLU A 19 -17.79 9.55 -16.02
CA GLU A 19 -16.90 8.74 -15.17
C GLU A 19 -15.41 8.95 -15.52
N SER A 20 -15.08 9.79 -16.50
CA SER A 20 -13.70 10.10 -16.81
C SER A 20 -13.01 10.90 -15.69
N ASN A 21 -11.70 10.71 -15.58
CA ASN A 21 -10.84 11.44 -14.64
C ASN A 21 -10.74 12.94 -14.97
N GLY A 22 -11.07 13.31 -16.21
CA GLY A 22 -11.15 14.68 -16.66
C GLY A 22 -11.17 14.76 -18.19
N TYR A 23 -11.52 15.95 -18.68
CA TYR A 23 -11.54 16.29 -20.11
C TYR A 23 -11.48 17.80 -20.26
N TYR A 24 -11.12 18.25 -21.47
CA TYR A 24 -11.20 19.63 -21.89
C TYR A 24 -11.72 19.68 -23.33
N GLY A 25 -12.57 20.67 -23.61
CA GLY A 25 -12.97 21.02 -24.96
C GLY A 25 -13.37 22.48 -25.06
N CYS A 26 -13.40 22.96 -26.29
CA CYS A 26 -13.81 24.32 -26.60
C CYS A 26 -14.52 24.38 -27.95
N SER A 27 -15.34 25.42 -28.12
CA SER A 27 -16.03 25.74 -29.36
C SER A 27 -15.98 27.25 -29.58
N ASP A 28 -15.58 27.66 -30.78
CA ASP A 28 -15.69 29.04 -31.22
C ASP A 28 -17.02 29.23 -31.95
N GLY A 29 -17.66 30.38 -31.73
CA GLY A 29 -18.86 30.74 -32.46
C GLY A 29 -18.57 30.92 -33.96
N ARG A 30 -19.62 30.72 -34.77
CA ARG A 30 -19.57 30.86 -36.23
C ARG A 30 -20.46 32.03 -36.66
N ASP A 31 -20.22 32.53 -37.87
CA ASP A 31 -21.05 33.55 -38.52
C ASP A 31 -21.25 34.81 -37.65
N GLU A 32 -22.48 35.09 -37.21
CA GLU A 32 -22.85 36.27 -36.41
C GLU A 32 -22.33 36.24 -34.96
N ASP A 33 -21.82 35.09 -34.50
CA ASP A 33 -21.28 34.87 -33.14
C ASP A 33 -19.75 34.67 -33.14
N ILE A 34 -19.03 35.24 -34.11
CA ILE A 34 -17.57 35.00 -34.27
C ILE A 34 -16.71 35.36 -33.04
N ASP A 35 -17.19 36.25 -32.17
CA ASP A 35 -16.51 36.64 -30.92
C ASP A 35 -16.88 35.76 -29.72
N ARG A 36 -17.77 34.78 -29.90
CA ARG A 36 -18.18 33.82 -28.88
C ARG A 36 -17.14 32.73 -28.70
N HIS A 37 -16.83 32.41 -27.45
CA HIS A 37 -15.97 31.30 -27.07
C HIS A 37 -16.60 30.54 -25.91
N ASP A 38 -16.84 29.25 -26.12
CA ASP A 38 -17.37 28.34 -25.11
C ASP A 38 -16.31 27.29 -24.77
N THR A 39 -16.19 26.95 -23.48
CA THR A 39 -15.34 25.85 -23.04
C THR A 39 -16.06 24.94 -22.06
N TRP A 40 -15.60 23.70 -21.98
CA TRP A 40 -16.06 22.73 -20.98
C TRP A 40 -14.89 21.91 -20.50
N PHE A 41 -14.78 21.75 -19.19
CA PHE A 41 -13.69 21.00 -18.60
C PHE A 41 -14.06 20.37 -17.27
N ARG A 42 -13.35 19.29 -16.96
CA ARG A 42 -13.59 18.49 -15.76
C ARG A 42 -12.29 18.13 -15.07
N PHE A 43 -12.29 18.25 -13.76
CA PHE A 43 -11.23 17.77 -12.88
C PHE A 43 -11.80 16.76 -11.87
N LEU A 44 -10.97 15.80 -11.47
CA LEU A 44 -11.32 14.81 -10.46
C LEU A 44 -10.31 14.89 -9.32
N VAL A 45 -10.78 15.15 -8.09
CA VAL A 45 -9.91 15.21 -6.91
C VAL A 45 -10.36 14.18 -5.89
N LYS A 46 -9.45 13.31 -5.46
CA LYS A 46 -9.73 12.38 -4.34
C LYS A 46 -9.52 13.12 -3.02
N GLN A 47 -10.51 13.13 -2.14
CA GLN A 47 -10.38 13.69 -0.80
C GLN A 47 -10.32 12.58 0.24
N LEU A 48 -9.50 12.77 1.27
CA LEU A 48 -9.55 11.98 2.49
C LEU A 48 -10.17 12.83 3.59
N PHE A 49 -11.00 12.22 4.42
CA PHE A 49 -11.57 12.88 5.59
C PHE A 49 -11.61 12.01 6.83
N GLU A 50 -11.62 12.69 7.97
CA GLU A 50 -11.66 12.02 9.27
C GLU A 50 -13.04 11.40 9.45
N LYS A 51 -13.07 10.13 9.89
CA LYS A 51 -14.33 9.50 10.27
C LYS A 51 -14.80 10.04 11.61
N PRO A 52 -16.11 10.27 11.80
CA PRO A 52 -16.64 10.70 13.09
C PRO A 52 -16.23 9.74 14.23
N GLY A 53 -15.57 10.27 15.26
CA GLY A 53 -15.12 9.51 16.43
C GLY A 53 -13.86 8.66 16.21
N LYS A 54 -13.15 8.83 15.09
CA LYS A 54 -11.89 8.16 14.79
C LYS A 54 -10.78 9.19 14.62
N GLN A 55 -9.53 8.77 14.80
CA GLN A 55 -8.37 9.64 14.70
C GLN A 55 -7.73 9.54 13.31
N PHE A 56 -7.75 10.64 12.57
CA PHE A 56 -6.91 10.78 11.37
C PHE A 56 -5.43 10.82 11.79
N PRO A 57 -4.49 10.17 11.07
CA PRO A 57 -4.61 9.51 9.75
C PRO A 57 -4.76 7.97 9.79
N GLN A 58 -5.10 7.39 10.94
CA GLN A 58 -5.16 5.91 11.10
C GLN A 58 -6.44 5.32 10.53
N ASP A 59 -7.57 6.00 10.76
CA ASP A 59 -8.86 5.60 10.25
C ASP A 59 -9.57 6.81 9.64
N TYR A 60 -9.94 6.67 8.38
CA TYR A 60 -10.42 7.75 7.54
C TYR A 60 -11.36 7.19 6.48
N ASP A 61 -12.13 8.09 5.88
CA ASP A 61 -12.98 7.79 4.74
C ASP A 61 -12.55 8.68 3.56
N TYR A 62 -13.10 8.43 2.38
CA TYR A 62 -12.74 9.16 1.18
C TYR A 62 -13.94 9.48 0.30
N SER A 63 -13.81 10.57 -0.45
CA SER A 63 -14.78 10.99 -1.46
C SER A 63 -14.06 11.44 -2.72
N TRP A 64 -14.83 11.65 -3.77
CA TRP A 64 -14.36 12.14 -5.05
C TRP A 64 -15.08 13.43 -5.39
N ASP A 65 -14.33 14.53 -5.50
CA ASP A 65 -14.83 15.80 -5.99
C ASP A 65 -14.79 15.75 -7.53
N LYS A 66 -15.98 15.67 -8.15
CA LYS A 66 -16.16 15.56 -9.61
C LYS A 66 -16.45 16.92 -10.21
N LEU A 67 -15.42 17.76 -10.31
CA LEU A 67 -15.55 19.18 -10.60
C LEU A 67 -15.81 19.41 -12.09
N GLY A 68 -17.02 19.82 -12.46
CA GLY A 68 -17.38 20.16 -13.84
C GLY A 68 -17.55 21.66 -14.04
N PHE A 69 -16.99 22.21 -15.12
CA PHE A 69 -17.07 23.63 -15.45
C PHE A 69 -17.43 23.83 -16.92
N PHE A 70 -18.32 24.78 -17.16
CA PHE A 70 -18.74 25.19 -18.51
C PHE A 70 -18.73 26.70 -18.58
N THR A 71 -18.04 27.26 -19.56
CA THR A 71 -18.01 28.71 -19.75
C THR A 71 -18.64 29.09 -21.08
N THR A 72 -19.30 30.24 -21.06
CA THR A 72 -19.72 30.96 -22.26
C THR A 72 -19.24 32.38 -22.13
N TRP A 73 -18.48 32.83 -23.14
CA TRP A 73 -17.92 34.17 -23.18
C TRP A 73 -18.17 34.81 -24.54
N LYS A 74 -18.64 36.05 -24.53
CA LYS A 74 -18.77 36.91 -25.71
C LYS A 74 -18.29 38.31 -25.34
N LYS A 75 -17.42 38.93 -26.16
CA LYS A 75 -16.81 40.23 -25.83
C LYS A 75 -17.88 41.30 -25.58
N SER A 76 -18.82 41.42 -26.51
CA SER A 76 -19.96 42.35 -26.46
C SER A 76 -21.14 41.86 -25.60
N GLY A 77 -21.10 40.60 -25.17
CA GLY A 77 -22.26 39.92 -24.59
C GLY A 77 -22.06 39.37 -23.19
N ARG A 78 -22.86 38.35 -22.88
CA ARG A 78 -22.87 37.67 -21.58
C ARG A 78 -21.61 36.82 -21.41
N LYS A 79 -21.15 36.77 -20.16
CA LYS A 79 -19.98 36.04 -19.69
C LYS A 79 -20.40 35.25 -18.46
N CYS A 80 -20.32 33.93 -18.52
CA CYS A 80 -20.86 33.07 -17.49
C CYS A 80 -20.04 31.79 -17.34
N MET A 81 -19.93 31.29 -16.11
CA MET A 81 -19.40 29.97 -15.81
C MET A 81 -20.44 29.20 -14.99
N LEU A 82 -20.82 28.02 -15.47
CA LEU A 82 -21.57 27.01 -14.73
C LEU A 82 -20.57 26.10 -14.01
N CYS A 83 -20.83 25.88 -12.72
CA CYS A 83 -20.07 24.95 -11.88
C CYS A 83 -21.00 23.79 -11.49
N LEU A 84 -20.61 22.56 -11.78
CA LEU A 84 -21.34 21.34 -11.44
C LEU A 84 -20.54 20.52 -10.41
N ASP A 85 -21.24 19.98 -9.42
CA ASP A 85 -20.71 19.13 -8.35
C ASP A 85 -19.45 19.68 -7.66
N CYS A 86 -19.38 21.01 -7.58
CA CYS A 86 -18.30 21.72 -6.92
C CYS A 86 -18.59 21.82 -5.41
N PRO A 87 -17.63 21.46 -4.54
CA PRO A 87 -17.79 21.60 -3.08
C PRO A 87 -18.09 23.06 -2.69
N ASP A 88 -18.90 23.26 -1.65
CA ASP A 88 -19.29 24.60 -1.19
C ASP A 88 -18.11 25.53 -0.89
N ASP A 89 -17.04 24.98 -0.32
CA ASP A 89 -15.82 25.73 -0.02
C ASP A 89 -15.13 26.25 -1.28
N LEU A 90 -15.16 25.45 -2.37
CA LEU A 90 -14.64 25.86 -3.67
C LEU A 90 -15.49 27.00 -4.23
N VAL A 91 -16.82 26.85 -4.22
CA VAL A 91 -17.76 27.87 -4.73
C VAL A 91 -17.62 29.18 -3.97
N LYS A 92 -17.57 29.13 -2.63
CA LYS A 92 -17.34 30.32 -1.79
C LYS A 92 -15.99 30.98 -2.10
N GLY A 93 -14.94 30.18 -2.26
CA GLY A 93 -13.60 30.67 -2.62
C GLY A 93 -13.55 31.33 -4.00
N MET A 94 -14.23 30.75 -4.99
CA MET A 94 -14.34 31.33 -6.34
C MET A 94 -15.12 32.64 -6.31
N ARG A 95 -16.25 32.69 -5.59
CA ARG A 95 -17.07 33.92 -5.46
C ARG A 95 -16.28 35.05 -4.83
N LYS A 96 -15.56 34.77 -3.73
CA LYS A 96 -14.66 35.75 -3.09
C LYS A 96 -13.56 36.22 -4.05
N SER A 97 -13.01 35.31 -4.85
CA SER A 97 -11.96 35.65 -5.82
C SER A 97 -12.51 36.56 -6.93
N LEU A 98 -13.73 36.29 -7.41
CA LEU A 98 -14.44 37.13 -8.39
C LEU A 98 -14.71 38.53 -7.84
N ASP A 99 -15.16 38.65 -6.58
CA ASP A 99 -15.44 39.94 -5.94
C ASP A 99 -14.18 40.82 -5.81
N THR A 100 -12.99 40.20 -5.79
CA THR A 100 -11.69 40.91 -5.67
C THR A 100 -10.93 41.06 -6.98
N ALA A 101 -11.36 40.41 -8.06
CA ALA A 101 -10.61 40.38 -9.31
C ALA A 101 -10.88 41.63 -10.16
N SER A 102 -9.89 42.06 -10.95
CA SER A 102 -10.11 43.14 -11.92
C SER A 102 -11.14 42.68 -12.96
N PRO A 103 -12.20 43.48 -13.24
CA PRO A 103 -13.16 43.19 -14.30
C PRO A 103 -12.51 43.07 -15.68
N ASP A 104 -11.37 43.74 -15.91
CA ASP A 104 -10.71 43.85 -17.21
C ASP A 104 -10.35 42.48 -17.79
N HIS A 105 -9.88 41.57 -16.93
CA HIS A 105 -9.53 40.19 -17.35
C HIS A 105 -10.75 39.50 -17.96
N PHE A 106 -11.90 39.60 -17.32
CA PHE A 106 -13.15 38.96 -17.79
C PHE A 106 -13.69 39.64 -19.05
N ILE A 107 -13.46 40.94 -19.22
CA ILE A 107 -13.91 41.66 -20.41
C ILE A 107 -13.10 41.26 -21.64
N VAL A 108 -11.80 41.04 -21.47
CA VAL A 108 -10.84 40.89 -22.57
C VAL A 108 -10.59 39.41 -22.92
N ASP A 109 -10.50 38.53 -21.93
CA ASP A 109 -10.03 37.15 -22.14
C ASP A 109 -11.08 36.09 -21.72
N PRO A 110 -11.48 35.16 -22.62
CA PRO A 110 -12.42 34.09 -22.28
C PRO A 110 -11.88 33.10 -21.22
N TYR A 111 -10.56 33.03 -21.03
CA TYR A 111 -9.93 32.17 -20.03
C TYR A 111 -9.82 32.81 -18.65
N ALA A 112 -10.31 34.05 -18.47
CA ALA A 112 -10.31 34.72 -17.17
C ALA A 112 -11.11 33.98 -16.09
N PHE A 113 -12.17 33.24 -16.42
CA PHE A 113 -12.83 32.37 -15.44
C PHE A 113 -12.00 31.13 -15.10
N HIS A 114 -11.19 30.62 -16.04
CA HIS A 114 -10.38 29.43 -15.83
C HIS A 114 -9.32 29.67 -14.75
N GLN A 115 -8.65 30.83 -14.75
CA GLN A 115 -7.69 31.16 -13.68
C GLN A 115 -8.32 31.14 -12.29
N VAL A 116 -9.59 31.55 -12.16
CA VAL A 116 -10.31 31.53 -10.87
C VAL A 116 -10.65 30.09 -10.46
N ALA A 117 -11.21 29.30 -11.38
CA ALA A 117 -11.54 27.90 -11.12
C ALA A 117 -10.30 27.07 -10.79
N ILE A 118 -9.25 27.18 -11.61
CA ILE A 118 -8.00 26.43 -11.46
C ILE A 118 -7.29 26.81 -10.17
N ARG A 119 -7.27 28.08 -9.76
CA ARG A 119 -6.78 28.47 -8.43
C ARG A 119 -7.48 27.72 -7.31
N GLY A 120 -8.81 27.60 -7.39
CA GLY A 120 -9.61 26.84 -6.43
C GLY A 120 -9.27 25.35 -6.44
N ILE A 121 -9.13 24.77 -7.63
CA ILE A 121 -8.74 23.36 -7.83
C ILE A 121 -7.35 23.07 -7.27
N VAL A 122 -6.37 23.97 -7.48
CA VAL A 122 -5.02 23.87 -6.90
C VAL A 122 -5.10 23.77 -5.38
N ASN A 123 -5.95 24.57 -4.73
CA ASN A 123 -6.13 24.48 -3.27
C ASN A 123 -6.78 23.17 -2.83
N LEU A 124 -7.67 22.58 -3.64
CA LEU A 124 -8.24 21.26 -3.35
C LEU A 124 -7.19 20.15 -3.46
N TYR A 125 -6.34 20.19 -4.49
CA TYR A 125 -5.22 19.26 -4.63
C TYR A 125 -4.21 19.40 -3.50
N ASP A 126 -3.87 20.63 -3.11
CA ASP A 126 -2.97 20.88 -1.98
C ASP A 126 -3.48 20.14 -0.74
N LYS A 127 -4.71 20.43 -0.31
CA LYS A 127 -5.36 19.77 0.85
C LYS A 127 -5.35 18.24 0.72
N SER A 128 -5.75 17.71 -0.44
CA SER A 128 -5.81 16.27 -0.70
C SER A 128 -4.43 15.61 -0.52
N ILE A 129 -3.40 16.19 -1.14
CA ILE A 129 -2.04 15.64 -1.16
C ILE A 129 -1.42 15.66 0.23
N TRP A 130 -1.62 16.72 1.00
CA TRP A 130 -1.13 16.77 2.38
C TRP A 130 -1.76 15.68 3.25
N ARG A 131 -3.07 15.41 3.09
CA ARG A 131 -3.74 14.33 3.82
C ARG A 131 -3.25 12.95 3.41
N ILE A 132 -3.14 12.68 2.11
CA ILE A 132 -2.60 11.40 1.60
C ILE A 132 -1.18 11.19 2.11
N ARG A 133 -0.35 12.24 2.09
CA ARG A 133 1.00 12.19 2.64
C ARG A 133 1.01 11.81 4.11
N ASP A 134 0.07 12.32 4.90
CA ASP A 134 0.02 12.02 6.35
C ASP A 134 -0.33 10.56 6.62
N VAL A 135 -1.19 9.96 5.78
CA VAL A 135 -1.46 8.51 5.80
C VAL A 135 -0.19 7.72 5.47
N VAL A 136 0.48 8.04 4.35
CA VAL A 136 1.76 7.38 3.96
C VAL A 136 2.81 7.52 5.06
N ARG A 137 2.93 8.71 5.65
CA ARG A 137 3.90 8.97 6.72
C ARG A 137 3.59 8.17 7.99
N THR A 138 2.34 7.82 8.22
CA THR A 138 1.94 6.97 9.35
C THR A 138 2.41 5.54 9.14
N VAL A 139 2.28 5.02 7.93
CA VAL A 139 2.90 3.74 7.53
C VAL A 139 4.42 3.79 7.72
N GLU A 140 5.08 4.83 7.18
CA GLU A 140 6.55 4.98 7.29
C GLU A 140 7.04 5.04 8.76
N LYS A 141 6.24 5.59 9.68
CA LYS A 141 6.59 5.72 11.10
C LYS A 141 6.26 4.49 11.93
N THR A 142 5.27 3.70 11.53
CA THR A 142 4.77 2.54 12.30
C THR A 142 5.54 1.27 11.97
N ARG A 143 6.78 1.40 11.46
CA ARG A 143 7.65 0.27 11.15
C ARG A 143 7.83 -0.62 12.39
N PRO A 144 7.64 -1.95 12.27
CA PRO A 144 7.82 -2.85 13.39
C PRO A 144 9.28 -2.80 13.86
N LYS A 145 9.50 -2.30 15.08
CA LYS A 145 10.81 -2.36 15.76
C LYS A 145 10.97 -3.64 16.60
N THR A 146 9.91 -4.43 16.68
CA THR A 146 9.81 -5.63 17.49
C THR A 146 10.46 -6.83 16.82
N ARG A 147 10.92 -7.79 17.64
CA ARG A 147 11.57 -9.02 17.17
C ARG A 147 10.66 -9.88 16.29
N LYS A 148 9.33 -9.80 16.50
CA LYS A 148 8.30 -10.35 15.61
C LYS A 148 7.68 -9.18 14.83
N PRO A 149 7.83 -9.13 13.49
CA PRO A 149 7.18 -8.10 12.69
C PRO A 149 5.68 -8.39 12.61
N GLU A 150 4.87 -7.43 13.03
CA GLU A 150 3.42 -7.43 12.83
C GLU A 150 3.11 -6.24 11.90
N VAL A 151 2.66 -6.55 10.69
CA VAL A 151 2.42 -5.57 9.64
C VAL A 151 0.94 -5.53 9.35
N ASP A 152 0.35 -4.34 9.41
CA ASP A 152 -1.01 -4.09 8.95
C ASP A 152 -0.99 -3.94 7.41
N TYR A 153 -1.15 -5.07 6.72
CA TYR A 153 -1.17 -5.09 5.25
C TYR A 153 -2.37 -4.38 4.66
N ASP A 154 -3.51 -4.35 5.37
CA ASP A 154 -4.72 -3.69 4.88
C ASP A 154 -4.50 -2.17 4.82
N HIS A 155 -4.04 -1.57 5.93
CA HIS A 155 -3.72 -0.14 5.95
C HIS A 155 -2.58 0.20 4.98
N LEU A 156 -1.57 -0.67 4.89
CA LEU A 156 -0.46 -0.52 3.95
C LEU A 156 -0.96 -0.50 2.48
N HIS A 157 -1.85 -1.39 2.08
CA HIS A 157 -2.37 -1.43 0.71
C HIS A 157 -3.42 -0.35 0.43
N GLU A 158 -4.27 0.01 1.40
CA GLU A 158 -5.21 1.13 1.24
C GLU A 158 -4.45 2.44 1.03
N ALA A 159 -3.43 2.73 1.85
CA ALA A 159 -2.57 3.90 1.65
C ALA A 159 -1.97 3.94 0.23
N ALA A 160 -1.50 2.80 -0.28
CA ALA A 160 -0.98 2.67 -1.65
C ALA A 160 -2.04 3.05 -2.69
N ARG A 161 -3.27 2.53 -2.54
CA ARG A 161 -4.39 2.83 -3.43
C ARG A 161 -4.69 4.33 -3.48
N HIS A 162 -4.68 5.04 -2.34
CA HIS A 162 -4.91 6.49 -2.33
C HIS A 162 -3.82 7.26 -3.06
N VAL A 163 -2.55 6.88 -2.87
CA VAL A 163 -1.43 7.51 -3.58
C VAL A 163 -1.52 7.27 -5.09
N ILE A 164 -1.81 6.04 -5.53
CA ILE A 164 -1.97 5.69 -6.95
C ILE A 164 -3.08 6.54 -7.59
N HIS A 165 -4.25 6.58 -6.97
CA HIS A 165 -5.39 7.37 -7.49
C HIS A 165 -5.07 8.87 -7.54
N SER A 166 -4.38 9.39 -6.52
CA SER A 166 -3.93 10.79 -6.52
C SER A 166 -2.98 11.07 -7.69
N THR A 167 -1.99 10.20 -7.91
CA THR A 167 -1.04 10.34 -9.03
C THR A 167 -1.77 10.31 -10.38
N GLU A 168 -2.69 9.36 -10.57
CA GLU A 168 -3.49 9.23 -11.79
C GLU A 168 -4.28 10.53 -12.09
N THR A 169 -4.99 11.06 -11.09
CA THR A 169 -5.80 12.28 -11.28
C THR A 169 -4.94 13.53 -11.53
N LEU A 170 -3.76 13.64 -10.90
CA LEU A 170 -2.82 14.74 -11.11
C LEU A 170 -2.15 14.67 -12.49
N GLN A 171 -1.90 13.46 -13.00
CA GLN A 171 -1.39 13.25 -14.35
C GLN A 171 -2.37 13.78 -15.39
N VAL A 172 -3.64 13.39 -15.29
CA VAL A 172 -4.70 13.89 -16.17
C VAL A 172 -4.86 15.40 -16.02
N SER A 173 -4.88 15.92 -14.80
CA SER A 173 -5.03 17.37 -14.53
C SER A 173 -3.90 18.21 -15.12
N THR A 174 -2.67 17.71 -15.09
CA THR A 174 -1.51 18.36 -15.70
C THR A 174 -1.69 18.45 -17.21
N GLN A 175 -2.09 17.34 -17.86
CA GLN A 175 -2.34 17.29 -19.31
C GLN A 175 -3.49 18.22 -19.72
N LEU A 176 -4.58 18.26 -18.95
CA LEU A 176 -5.72 19.13 -19.23
C LEU A 176 -5.34 20.61 -19.15
N LEU A 177 -4.57 20.99 -18.14
CA LEU A 177 -4.15 22.38 -18.00
C LEU A 177 -3.14 22.77 -19.09
N GLU A 178 -2.28 21.85 -19.52
CA GLU A 178 -1.44 22.05 -20.70
C GLU A 178 -2.28 22.31 -21.96
N GLN A 179 -3.34 21.53 -22.20
CA GLN A 179 -4.26 21.74 -23.33
C GLN A 179 -4.98 23.11 -23.27
N ILE A 180 -5.43 23.52 -22.08
CA ILE A 180 -6.03 24.84 -21.85
C ILE A 180 -5.04 25.94 -22.20
N ILE A 181 -3.79 25.84 -21.71
CA ILE A 181 -2.73 26.83 -21.97
C ILE A 181 -2.37 26.88 -23.46
N LEU A 182 -2.25 25.72 -24.11
CA LEU A 182 -1.98 25.64 -25.55
C LEU A 182 -3.08 26.32 -26.35
N ARG A 183 -4.36 26.02 -26.06
CA ARG A 183 -5.49 26.63 -26.76
C ARG A 183 -5.58 28.14 -26.53
N HIS A 184 -5.30 28.61 -25.30
CA HIS A 184 -5.22 30.03 -24.98
C HIS A 184 -4.14 30.74 -25.81
N LYS A 185 -2.93 30.16 -25.89
CA LYS A 185 -1.82 30.70 -26.69
C LYS A 185 -2.16 30.73 -28.19
N ASP A 186 -2.73 29.66 -28.73
CA ASP A 186 -3.15 29.61 -30.12
C ASP A 186 -4.13 30.72 -30.45
N ARG A 187 -5.14 30.92 -29.57
CA ARG A 187 -6.10 32.01 -29.72
C ARG A 187 -5.41 33.38 -29.70
N LEU A 188 -4.52 33.63 -28.74
CA LEU A 188 -3.78 34.88 -28.65
C LEU A 188 -2.98 35.17 -29.93
N ASN A 189 -2.37 34.14 -30.53
CA ASN A 189 -1.60 34.27 -31.77
C ASN A 189 -2.47 34.52 -33.00
N CYS A 190 -3.70 33.98 -33.03
CA CYS A 190 -4.63 34.19 -34.14
C CYS A 190 -5.35 35.55 -34.09
N LEU A 191 -5.38 36.22 -32.94
CA LEU A 191 -6.02 37.52 -32.80
C LEU A 191 -5.12 38.64 -33.38
N GLY A 192 -5.42 39.06 -34.61
CA GLY A 192 -4.80 40.22 -35.25
C GLY A 192 -5.40 41.56 -34.80
N ASN A 193 -4.60 42.64 -34.78
CA ASN A 193 -5.03 44.02 -34.54
C ASN A 193 -5.72 44.33 -33.18
N ILE A 194 -5.40 43.58 -32.12
CA ILE A 194 -5.85 43.90 -30.75
C ILE A 194 -5.02 45.06 -30.16
N PRO A 195 -5.61 45.99 -29.36
CA PRO A 195 -4.87 47.00 -28.61
C PRO A 195 -3.80 46.37 -27.70
N GLU A 196 -2.68 47.06 -27.50
CA GLU A 196 -1.56 46.51 -26.72
C GLU A 196 -1.94 46.26 -25.25
N GLU A 197 -2.82 47.08 -24.67
CA GLU A 197 -3.37 46.89 -23.32
C GLU A 197 -4.14 45.57 -23.19
N GLU A 198 -4.98 45.24 -24.19
CA GLU A 198 -5.71 43.96 -24.22
C GLU A 198 -4.74 42.78 -24.34
N LYS A 199 -3.68 42.90 -25.15
CA LYS A 199 -2.64 41.86 -25.25
C LYS A 199 -1.91 41.65 -23.93
N VAL A 200 -1.57 42.73 -23.22
CA VAL A 200 -0.96 42.63 -21.88
C VAL A 200 -1.89 41.90 -20.92
N CYS A 201 -3.17 42.25 -20.90
CA CYS A 201 -4.19 41.59 -20.09
C CYS A 201 -4.30 40.08 -20.40
N MET A 202 -4.38 39.71 -21.67
CA MET A 202 -4.42 38.29 -22.09
C MET A 202 -3.14 37.54 -21.70
N ARG A 203 -1.97 38.17 -21.83
CA ARG A 203 -0.69 37.57 -21.38
C ARG A 203 -0.70 37.31 -19.88
N GLN A 204 -1.20 38.23 -19.06
CA GLN A 204 -1.33 38.03 -17.61
C GLN A 204 -2.23 36.84 -17.26
N VAL A 205 -3.34 36.65 -17.98
CA VAL A 205 -4.20 35.48 -17.81
C VAL A 205 -3.43 34.19 -18.15
N GLY A 206 -2.70 34.19 -19.26
CA GLY A 206 -1.83 33.06 -19.65
C GLY A 206 -0.74 32.76 -18.63
N ASP A 207 -0.09 33.78 -18.08
CA ASP A 207 0.95 33.65 -17.05
C ASP A 207 0.38 33.08 -15.75
N ASN A 208 -0.82 33.50 -15.34
CA ASN A 208 -1.52 32.93 -14.18
C ASN A 208 -1.86 31.45 -14.38
N LEU A 209 -2.33 31.07 -15.57
CA LEU A 209 -2.60 29.67 -15.90
C LEU A 209 -1.31 28.84 -15.86
N MET A 210 -0.21 29.36 -16.42
CA MET A 210 1.10 28.72 -16.40
C MET A 210 1.65 28.57 -14.97
N PHE A 211 1.42 29.56 -14.10
CA PHE A 211 1.78 29.46 -12.69
C PHE A 211 1.04 28.32 -11.99
N TYR A 212 -0.28 28.21 -12.17
CA TYR A 212 -1.06 27.12 -11.59
C TYR A 212 -0.72 25.75 -12.18
N TYR A 213 -0.34 25.70 -13.46
CA TYR A 213 0.23 24.49 -14.08
C TYR A 213 1.49 24.04 -13.34
N GLY A 214 2.40 24.97 -13.05
CA GLY A 214 3.60 24.67 -12.25
C GLY A 214 3.27 24.09 -10.88
N MET A 215 2.22 24.58 -10.22
CA MET A 215 1.77 24.04 -8.93
C MET A 215 1.20 22.62 -9.04
N ILE A 216 0.28 22.38 -9.98
CA ILE A 216 -0.29 21.03 -10.21
C ILE A 216 0.81 20.04 -10.64
N HIS A 217 1.76 20.48 -11.46
CA HIS A 217 2.91 19.67 -11.84
C HIS A 217 3.79 19.33 -10.61
N ALA A 218 4.07 20.29 -9.74
CA ALA A 218 4.82 20.03 -8.50
C ALA A 218 4.10 19.03 -7.58
N PHE A 219 2.77 19.15 -7.49
CA PHE A 219 1.89 18.20 -6.80
C PHE A 219 1.95 16.79 -7.41
N LYS A 220 1.92 16.68 -8.73
CA LYS A 220 2.12 15.42 -9.45
C LYS A 220 3.46 14.77 -9.07
N CYS A 221 4.57 15.50 -9.19
CA CYS A 221 5.89 14.98 -8.84
C CYS A 221 5.97 14.52 -7.38
N ARG A 222 5.31 15.25 -6.47
CA ARG A 222 5.21 14.85 -5.05
C ARG A 222 4.45 13.53 -4.90
N SER A 223 3.35 13.35 -5.61
CA SER A 223 2.56 12.12 -5.62
C SER A 223 3.34 10.93 -6.17
N GLU A 224 4.08 11.11 -7.26
CA GLU A 224 4.96 10.10 -7.84
C GLU A 224 6.09 9.69 -6.87
N SER A 225 6.69 10.66 -6.16
CA SER A 225 7.66 10.38 -5.10
C SER A 225 7.04 9.63 -3.92
N MET A 226 5.82 9.99 -3.50
CA MET A 226 5.08 9.23 -2.47
C MET A 226 4.81 7.80 -2.92
N GLN A 227 4.44 7.60 -4.18
CA GLN A 227 4.16 6.28 -4.74
C GLN A 227 5.40 5.39 -4.71
N ALA A 228 6.54 5.90 -5.17
CA ALA A 228 7.81 5.19 -5.15
C ALA A 228 8.26 4.83 -3.73
N ARG A 229 8.14 5.79 -2.78
CA ARG A 229 8.46 5.53 -1.37
C ARG A 229 7.55 4.48 -0.77
N HIS A 230 6.25 4.56 -1.01
CA HIS A 230 5.29 3.60 -0.47
C HIS A 230 5.48 2.20 -1.04
N GLN A 231 5.83 2.08 -2.32
CA GLN A 231 6.19 0.79 -2.94
C GLN A 231 7.44 0.17 -2.29
N ASN A 232 8.43 1.00 -1.94
CA ASN A 232 9.61 0.53 -1.20
C ASN A 232 9.24 0.05 0.22
N GLU A 233 8.31 0.73 0.90
CA GLU A 233 7.83 0.27 2.21
C GLU A 233 7.10 -1.07 2.13
N ILE A 234 6.29 -1.29 1.09
CA ILE A 234 5.64 -2.58 0.85
C ILE A 234 6.68 -3.69 0.69
N GLN A 235 7.70 -3.46 -0.15
CA GLN A 235 8.76 -4.44 -0.37
C GLN A 235 9.55 -4.73 0.91
N LEU A 236 9.86 -3.69 1.68
CA LEU A 236 10.55 -3.82 2.97
C LEU A 236 9.73 -4.65 3.95
N ALA A 237 8.41 -4.43 4.04
CA ALA A 237 7.53 -5.18 4.92
C ALA A 237 7.54 -6.68 4.60
N PHE A 238 7.36 -7.04 3.33
CA PHE A 238 7.41 -8.45 2.89
C PHE A 238 8.77 -9.09 3.17
N ASN A 239 9.87 -8.40 2.83
CA ASN A 239 11.22 -8.91 3.07
C ASN A 239 11.49 -9.13 4.56
N THR A 240 11.02 -8.23 5.43
CA THR A 240 11.20 -8.32 6.88
C THR A 240 10.44 -9.51 7.47
N VAL A 241 9.19 -9.72 7.05
CA VAL A 241 8.38 -10.86 7.48
C VAL A 241 8.98 -12.18 6.98
N ALA A 242 9.43 -12.23 5.72
CA ALA A 242 10.11 -13.39 5.15
C ALA A 242 11.42 -13.74 5.89
N GLN A 243 12.22 -12.73 6.24
CA GLN A 243 13.43 -12.90 7.06
C GLN A 243 13.09 -13.47 8.44
N TYR A 244 12.05 -12.95 9.09
CA TYR A 244 11.60 -13.46 10.39
C TYR A 244 11.17 -14.93 10.31
N HIS A 245 10.32 -15.30 9.34
CA HIS A 245 9.91 -16.69 9.15
C HIS A 245 11.09 -17.61 8.83
N SER A 246 12.04 -17.15 8.01
CA SER A 246 13.25 -17.91 7.70
C SER A 246 14.09 -18.16 8.95
N HIS A 247 14.23 -17.15 9.82
CA HIS A 247 14.95 -17.28 11.08
C HIS A 247 14.24 -18.23 12.06
N VAL A 248 12.90 -18.14 12.18
CA VAL A 248 12.11 -19.07 13.01
C VAL A 248 12.24 -20.50 12.48
N ALA A 249 12.10 -20.72 11.17
CA ALA A 249 12.28 -22.03 10.56
C ALA A 249 13.70 -22.60 10.76
N ALA A 250 14.73 -21.74 10.75
CA ALA A 250 16.10 -22.16 11.05
C ALA A 250 16.26 -22.63 12.51
N ILE A 251 15.63 -21.93 13.47
CA ILE A 251 15.59 -22.35 14.88
C ILE A 251 14.84 -23.68 15.03
N ASP A 252 13.67 -23.81 14.40
CA ASP A 252 12.87 -25.04 14.45
C ASP A 252 13.64 -26.21 13.82
N SER A 253 14.33 -25.99 12.70
CA SER A 253 15.21 -26.98 12.08
C SER A 253 16.35 -27.40 13.01
N ALA A 254 16.97 -26.45 13.72
CA ALA A 254 18.01 -26.75 14.69
C ALA A 254 17.46 -27.57 15.87
N ALA A 255 16.31 -27.18 16.43
CA ALA A 255 15.65 -27.91 17.51
C ALA A 255 15.26 -29.33 17.08
N MET A 256 14.70 -29.50 15.87
CA MET A 256 14.35 -30.80 15.32
C MET A 256 15.58 -31.70 15.15
N LYS A 257 16.71 -31.13 14.72
CA LYS A 257 18.00 -31.86 14.64
C LYS A 257 18.48 -32.33 16.02
N VAL A 258 18.30 -31.53 17.07
CA VAL A 258 18.65 -31.91 18.46
C VAL A 258 17.73 -33.00 18.98
N ILE A 259 16.41 -32.86 18.81
CA ILE A 259 15.43 -33.86 19.23
C ILE A 259 15.71 -35.20 18.53
N ALA A 260 15.94 -35.18 17.21
CA ALA A 260 16.28 -36.39 16.45
C ALA A 260 17.60 -37.04 16.91
N ALA A 261 18.59 -36.24 17.32
CA ALA A 261 19.82 -36.78 17.88
C ALA A 261 19.59 -37.43 19.25
N LEU A 262 18.79 -36.81 20.12
CA LEU A 262 18.45 -37.37 21.44
C LEU A 262 17.66 -38.67 21.30
N THR A 263 16.64 -38.73 20.41
CA THR A 263 15.87 -39.96 20.19
C THR A 263 16.76 -41.08 19.64
N ALA A 264 17.65 -40.78 18.69
CA ALA A 264 18.60 -41.76 18.17
C ALA A 264 19.57 -42.29 19.24
N ALA A 265 19.98 -41.45 20.20
CA ALA A 265 20.86 -41.85 21.29
C ALA A 265 20.14 -42.74 22.33
N PHE A 266 18.87 -42.44 22.64
CA PHE A 266 18.13 -43.18 23.66
C PHE A 266 17.46 -44.46 23.16
N LEU A 267 17.12 -44.55 21.87
CA LEU A 267 16.38 -45.68 21.30
C LEU A 267 17.08 -47.05 21.46
N PRO A 268 18.41 -47.17 21.28
CA PRO A 268 19.12 -48.42 21.55
C PRO A 268 19.11 -48.81 23.02
N ALA A 269 19.31 -47.84 23.92
CA ALA A 269 19.34 -48.09 25.36
C ALA A 269 17.96 -48.52 25.89
N THR A 270 16.88 -47.87 25.43
CA THR A 270 15.52 -48.26 25.77
C THR A 270 15.14 -49.62 25.19
N PHE A 271 15.57 -49.95 23.96
CA PHE A 271 15.36 -51.28 23.37
C PHE A 271 16.05 -52.39 24.18
N VAL A 272 17.32 -52.18 24.55
CA VAL A 272 18.07 -53.12 25.39
C VAL A 272 17.40 -53.26 26.76
N SER A 273 17.04 -52.15 27.40
CA SER A 273 16.31 -52.15 28.69
C SER A 273 14.99 -52.92 28.60
N ALA A 274 14.20 -52.76 27.54
CA ALA A 274 12.97 -53.49 27.32
C ALA A 274 13.20 -55.01 27.19
N ILE A 275 14.25 -55.43 26.48
CA ILE A 275 14.63 -56.85 26.39
C ILE A 275 14.96 -57.42 27.76
N PHE A 276 15.75 -56.70 28.57
CA PHE A 276 16.14 -57.15 29.91
C PHE A 276 15.00 -57.03 30.94
N SER A 277 13.97 -56.24 30.68
CA SER A 277 12.78 -56.10 31.54
C SER A 277 11.75 -57.21 31.32
N MET A 278 11.84 -57.98 30.23
CA MET A 278 11.05 -59.20 30.08
C MET A 278 11.51 -60.24 31.11
N SER A 279 10.59 -60.99 31.73
CA SER A 279 10.86 -61.95 32.84
C SER A 279 11.84 -63.10 32.55
N PHE A 280 12.57 -63.07 31.44
CA PHE A 280 13.66 -64.00 31.14
C PHE A 280 14.83 -63.91 32.13
N PHE A 281 14.99 -62.77 32.83
CA PHE A 281 15.98 -62.58 33.89
C PHE A 281 15.32 -62.51 35.28
N ASN A 282 14.49 -63.49 35.63
CA ASN A 282 14.26 -63.75 37.04
C ASN A 282 15.59 -64.27 37.61
N ASN A 283 16.12 -63.61 38.65
CA ASN A 283 17.24 -64.14 39.41
C ASN A 283 16.69 -65.29 40.28
N GLY A 284 16.25 -66.37 39.61
CA GLY A 284 16.09 -67.66 40.23
C GLY A 284 17.46 -68.07 40.67
N GLY A 285 17.77 -67.83 41.95
CA GLY A 285 18.82 -68.53 42.67
C GLY A 285 18.44 -69.99 42.73
N ASP A 286 18.53 -70.68 41.59
CA ASP A 286 18.49 -72.13 41.51
C ASP A 286 19.92 -72.61 41.34
N ASN A 287 20.72 -72.43 42.40
CA ASN A 287 21.70 -73.44 42.72
C ASN A 287 20.95 -74.50 43.50
N GLY A 288 20.42 -75.48 42.76
CA GLY A 288 19.71 -76.61 43.32
C GLY A 288 20.53 -77.32 44.40
N THR A 289 19.84 -77.61 45.49
CA THR A 289 19.97 -78.67 46.52
C THR A 289 20.04 -78.07 47.92
N SER A 290 18.93 -78.06 48.66
CA SER A 290 18.41 -79.30 49.24
C SER A 290 16.94 -79.15 49.64
N ALA A 291 16.27 -80.29 49.57
CA ALA A 291 14.87 -80.51 49.93
C ALA A 291 14.48 -79.90 51.29
N GLY A 292 13.21 -79.51 51.38
CA GLY A 292 12.52 -79.35 52.66
C GLY A 292 11.59 -78.15 52.69
N GLY A 293 10.35 -78.33 52.24
CA GLY A 293 9.29 -77.41 52.62
C GLY A 293 9.04 -77.49 54.12
N ALA A 294 8.97 -76.34 54.77
CA ALA A 294 8.11 -76.10 55.93
C ALA A 294 8.08 -74.59 56.23
N ASP A 295 6.91 -74.01 55.99
CA ASP A 295 6.22 -73.03 56.83
C ASP A 295 7.01 -71.89 57.49
N GLY A 296 6.74 -70.68 56.99
CA GLY A 296 6.05 -69.69 57.81
C GLY A 296 6.90 -68.62 58.50
N ALA A 297 6.63 -67.38 58.09
CA ALA A 297 6.88 -66.11 58.77
C ALA A 297 8.37 -65.68 58.87
N GLY A 298 8.84 -64.66 58.16
CA GLY A 298 8.15 -63.41 57.82
C GLY A 298 8.96 -62.27 58.45
N GLY A 299 10.11 -61.98 57.85
CA GLY A 299 11.05 -60.95 58.27
C GLY A 299 12.15 -60.84 57.22
N GLY A 300 11.76 -60.80 55.95
CA GLY A 300 12.69 -60.61 54.85
C GLY A 300 13.16 -59.16 54.86
N ASP A 301 14.45 -58.97 55.14
CA ASP A 301 15.18 -57.89 54.51
C ASP A 301 15.01 -58.11 53.00
N GLU A 302 14.06 -57.40 52.40
CA GLU A 302 14.04 -57.15 50.96
C GLU A 302 15.22 -56.23 50.64
N GLY A 303 16.42 -56.74 50.87
CA GLY A 303 17.66 -56.16 50.39
C GLY A 303 17.55 -56.18 48.87
N TRP A 304 17.46 -54.99 48.28
CA TRP A 304 17.52 -54.78 46.84
C TRP A 304 18.75 -55.51 46.27
N SER A 305 18.59 -56.74 45.78
CA SER A 305 19.69 -57.49 45.18
C SER A 305 19.82 -57.11 43.72
N LEU A 306 20.77 -56.24 43.40
CA LEU A 306 21.20 -55.99 42.03
C LEU A 306 21.89 -57.28 41.52
N SER A 307 21.47 -57.85 40.39
CA SER A 307 22.09 -59.05 39.82
C SER A 307 23.56 -58.80 39.44
N ASP A 308 24.47 -59.72 39.77
CA ASP A 308 25.89 -59.67 39.38
C ASP A 308 26.12 -59.62 37.85
N LYS A 309 25.09 -59.93 37.05
CA LYS A 309 25.13 -59.84 35.58
C LYS A 309 24.72 -58.47 35.03
N PHE A 310 24.51 -57.47 35.88
CA PHE A 310 24.15 -56.10 35.47
C PHE A 310 25.14 -55.49 34.46
N TRP A 311 26.41 -55.92 34.47
CA TRP A 311 27.43 -55.47 33.51
C TRP A 311 27.07 -55.78 32.04
N ILE A 312 26.29 -56.84 31.79
CA ILE A 312 25.87 -57.23 30.43
C ILE A 312 24.98 -56.16 29.77
N TYR A 313 24.17 -55.43 30.54
CA TYR A 313 23.39 -54.30 30.02
C TYR A 313 24.31 -53.25 29.37
N TRP A 314 25.37 -52.86 30.08
CA TRP A 314 26.35 -51.89 29.59
C TRP A 314 27.17 -52.41 28.41
N ALA A 315 27.48 -53.72 28.39
CA ALA A 315 28.21 -54.37 27.31
C ALA A 315 27.46 -54.32 25.96
N PHE A 316 26.11 -54.30 25.97
CA PHE A 316 25.32 -54.19 24.74
C PHE A 316 24.81 -52.77 24.47
N ALA A 317 24.40 -52.03 25.49
CA ALA A 317 23.84 -50.69 25.31
C ALA A 317 24.87 -49.68 24.74
N VAL A 318 26.11 -49.70 25.22
CA VAL A 318 27.14 -48.74 24.78
C VAL A 318 27.58 -48.98 23.32
N PRO A 319 27.88 -50.21 22.87
CA PRO A 319 28.23 -50.43 21.46
C PRO A 319 27.09 -50.12 20.50
N LEU A 320 25.84 -50.40 20.87
CA LEU A 320 24.67 -50.19 20.01
C LEU A 320 24.34 -48.70 19.85
N THR A 321 24.54 -47.91 20.92
CA THR A 321 24.45 -46.43 20.86
C THR A 321 25.58 -45.82 20.02
N VAL A 322 26.82 -46.30 20.17
CA VAL A 322 27.94 -45.86 19.33
C VAL A 322 27.71 -46.23 17.86
N ALA A 323 27.26 -47.45 17.56
CA ALA A 323 26.98 -47.92 16.22
C ALA A 323 25.89 -47.08 15.53
N THR A 324 24.80 -46.77 16.23
CA THR A 324 23.71 -45.93 15.69
C THR A 324 24.16 -44.50 15.41
N ILE A 325 24.99 -43.90 16.28
CA ILE A 325 25.58 -42.57 16.03
C ILE A 325 26.50 -42.59 14.81
N ILE A 326 27.36 -43.61 14.66
CA ILE A 326 28.25 -43.77 13.50
C ILE A 326 27.44 -43.91 12.21
N LEU A 327 26.38 -44.71 12.23
CA LEU A 327 25.51 -44.93 11.07
C LEU A 327 24.81 -43.63 10.63
N LEU A 328 24.39 -42.79 11.59
CA LEU A 328 23.83 -41.47 11.32
C LEU A 328 24.87 -40.47 10.79
N ALA A 329 26.12 -40.53 11.25
CA ALA A 329 27.20 -39.71 10.73
C ALA A 329 27.53 -40.08 9.27
N PHE A 330 27.62 -41.39 8.99
CA PHE A 330 27.83 -41.91 7.64
C PHE A 330 26.69 -41.56 6.68
N SER A 331 25.43 -41.71 7.11
CA SER A 331 24.27 -41.36 6.28
C SER A 331 24.21 -39.87 5.95
N LYS A 332 24.53 -38.99 6.90
CA LYS A 332 24.67 -37.54 6.67
C LYS A 332 25.78 -37.22 5.67
N GLN A 333 26.92 -37.91 5.75
CA GLN A 333 28.06 -37.68 4.87
C GLN A 333 27.80 -38.14 3.43
N ILE A 334 27.03 -39.22 3.26
CA ILE A 334 26.56 -39.72 1.96
C ILE A 334 25.54 -38.77 1.35
N MET A 335 24.54 -38.30 2.11
CA MET A 335 23.53 -37.33 1.66
C MET A 335 24.16 -36.00 1.19
N ARG A 336 25.19 -35.52 1.89
CA ARG A 336 25.97 -34.34 1.48
C ARG A 336 26.72 -34.54 0.16
N ARG A 337 27.25 -35.73 -0.10
CA ARG A 337 27.94 -36.05 -1.38
C ARG A 337 26.97 -36.17 -2.56
N LEU A 338 25.69 -36.45 -2.29
CA LEU A 338 24.63 -36.57 -3.29
C LEU A 338 23.90 -35.25 -3.59
N GLY A 339 24.27 -34.14 -2.96
CA GLY A 339 23.72 -32.80 -3.25
C GLY A 339 22.27 -32.58 -2.81
N MET A 340 21.74 -33.42 -1.91
CA MET A 340 20.34 -33.34 -1.44
C MET A 340 20.15 -32.55 -0.13
N VAL A 341 21.21 -31.96 0.44
CA VAL A 341 21.18 -31.09 1.64
C VAL A 341 22.18 -29.96 1.52
#